data_AF-A0A970LDD9-F1
#
_entry.id   AF-A0A970LDD9-F1
#
_cell.length_a   1.000
_cell.length_b   1.000
_cell.length_c   1.000
_cell.angle_alpha   90.00
_cell.angle_beta   90.00
_cell.angle_gamma   90.00
#
_symmetry.space_group_name_H-M   'P 1'
#
loop_
_entity.id
_entity.type
_entity.pdbx_description
1 polymer ?
#
loop_
_entity_poly.entity_id
_entity_poly.type
_entity_poly.pdbx_seq_one_letter_code
_entity_poly.pdbx_strand_id
1 'polypeptide(L)'
;WMERNHVKAMPPLTAIFFDIGYKDSQIDIEVASPITSVAPGAGRVEVRMLPEVREMATVVHTGSYEEMPSTYAALMHWIGDNGYTIVGPNRELYWKTPGESSDVSEYVTEIQIPIAKR
;
A
#
# COMPACT_ATOMS: atom_id res chain seq x y z
N TRP A 1 -2.66 4.82 20.19
CA TRP A 1 -3.13 3.46 20.53
C TRP A 1 -1.95 2.53 20.79
N MET A 2 -0.96 2.47 19.90
CA MET A 2 0.22 1.59 20.02
C MET A 2 1.00 1.77 21.33
N GLU A 3 1.38 3.01 21.69
CA GLU A 3 2.10 3.29 22.95
C GLU A 3 1.37 2.77 24.19
N ARG A 4 0.05 3.00 24.27
CA ARG A 4 -0.79 2.57 25.40
C ARG A 4 -0.89 1.05 25.54
N ASN A 5 -0.71 0.30 24.44
CA ASN A 5 -0.77 -1.15 24.42
C ASN A 5 0.62 -1.80 24.35
N HIS A 6 1.70 -1.01 24.45
CA HIS A 6 3.08 -1.49 24.30
C HIS A 6 3.33 -2.27 23.00
N VAL A 7 2.58 -1.91 21.94
CA VAL A 7 2.74 -2.49 20.58
C VAL A 7 3.72 -1.63 19.80
N LYS A 8 4.65 -2.26 19.09
CA LYS A 8 5.58 -1.57 18.19
C LYS A 8 5.09 -1.71 16.74
N ALA A 9 4.99 -0.57 16.06
CA ALA A 9 4.91 -0.53 14.61
C ALA A 9 6.21 -1.04 13.99
N MET A 10 6.09 -1.67 12.84
CA MET A 10 7.19 -2.00 11.96
C MET A 10 6.97 -1.32 10.60
N PRO A 11 8.04 -0.94 9.90
CA PRO A 11 7.91 -0.57 8.50
C PRO A 11 7.46 -1.77 7.65
N PRO A 12 6.87 -1.51 6.48
CA PRO A 12 6.55 -0.19 5.94
C PRO A 12 5.20 0.34 6.44
N LEU A 13 5.03 1.66 6.39
CA LEU A 13 3.68 2.23 6.45
C LEU A 13 2.91 1.73 5.22
N THR A 14 1.69 1.27 5.41
CA THR A 14 0.87 0.65 4.37
C THR A 14 -0.40 1.47 4.17
N ALA A 15 -0.70 1.84 2.94
CA ALA A 15 -2.02 2.31 2.53
C ALA A 15 -2.72 1.23 1.70
N ILE A 16 -3.99 0.96 1.98
CA ILE A 16 -4.83 0.04 1.22
C ILE A 16 -5.99 0.84 0.64
N PHE A 17 -6.16 0.79 -0.67
CA PHE A 17 -7.19 1.54 -1.39
C PHE A 17 -8.29 0.57 -1.83
N PHE A 18 -9.50 0.75 -1.33
CA PHE A 18 -10.64 -0.15 -1.59
C PHE A 18 -11.46 0.22 -2.82
N ASP A 19 -11.25 1.42 -3.36
CA ASP A 19 -11.92 1.88 -4.56
C ASP A 19 -11.37 1.20 -5.83
N ILE A 20 -12.27 0.89 -6.76
CA ILE A 20 -11.89 0.41 -8.09
C ILE A 20 -11.58 1.63 -8.96
N GLY A 21 -10.31 1.72 -9.39
CA GLY A 21 -9.86 2.78 -10.28
C GLY A 21 -9.58 4.11 -9.57
N TYR A 22 -9.34 5.16 -10.36
CA TYR A 22 -9.00 6.48 -9.85
C TYR A 22 -10.23 7.24 -9.35
N LYS A 23 -10.10 7.91 -8.20
CA LYS A 23 -11.07 8.85 -7.66
C LYS A 23 -10.37 10.10 -7.13
N ASP A 24 -10.94 11.26 -7.42
CA ASP A 24 -10.45 12.57 -6.95
C ASP A 24 -10.93 12.93 -5.53
N SER A 25 -11.96 12.25 -5.02
CA SER A 25 -12.55 12.56 -3.71
C SER A 25 -13.28 11.36 -3.12
N GLN A 26 -13.51 11.41 -1.79
CA GLN A 26 -14.17 10.34 -1.02
C GLN A 26 -13.52 8.97 -1.21
N ILE A 27 -12.19 8.96 -1.19
CA ILE A 27 -11.38 7.76 -1.35
C ILE A 27 -11.51 6.91 -0.08
N ASP A 28 -11.89 5.64 -0.27
CA ASP A 28 -11.90 4.63 0.79
C ASP A 28 -10.48 4.06 0.94
N ILE A 29 -9.79 4.59 1.95
CA ILE A 29 -8.39 4.28 2.25
C ILE A 29 -8.24 3.83 3.70
N GLU A 30 -7.52 2.75 3.88
CA GLU A 30 -7.02 2.32 5.19
C GLU A 30 -5.53 2.58 5.30
N VAL A 31 -5.12 3.18 6.42
CA VAL A 31 -3.71 3.34 6.79
C VAL A 31 -3.38 2.34 7.89
N ALA A 32 -2.37 1.51 7.63
CA ALA A 32 -1.95 0.42 8.49
C ALA A 32 -0.43 0.40 8.66
N SER A 33 0.03 -0.27 9.72
CA SER A 33 1.43 -0.61 9.91
C SER A 33 1.51 -2.02 10.49
N PRO A 34 2.41 -2.88 9.98
CA PRO A 34 2.68 -4.17 10.61
C PRO A 34 3.08 -4.00 12.08
N ILE A 35 2.72 -4.96 12.93
CA ILE A 35 3.00 -4.89 14.37
C ILE A 35 3.67 -6.17 14.87
N THR A 36 4.54 -6.05 15.87
CA THR A 36 5.28 -7.20 16.43
C THR A 36 4.49 -8.08 17.38
N SER A 37 3.35 -7.58 17.89
CA SER A 37 2.52 -8.29 18.87
C SER A 37 1.06 -7.89 18.69
N VAL A 38 0.15 -8.85 18.94
CA VAL A 38 -1.29 -8.63 18.83
C VAL A 38 -1.82 -7.99 20.12
N ALA A 39 -2.64 -6.95 19.97
CA ALA A 39 -3.45 -6.38 21.04
C ALA A 39 -4.87 -6.11 20.52
N PRO A 40 -5.90 -6.07 21.37
CA PRO A 40 -7.26 -5.77 20.93
C PRO A 40 -7.37 -4.37 20.32
N GLY A 41 -7.99 -4.27 19.15
CA GLY A 41 -8.35 -3.00 18.53
C GLY A 41 -9.24 -2.15 19.44
N ALA A 42 -9.26 -0.84 19.22
CA ALA A 42 -10.12 0.07 19.97
C ALA A 42 -10.57 1.27 19.11
N GLY A 43 -11.87 1.56 19.13
CA GLY A 43 -12.46 2.65 18.36
C GLY A 43 -12.24 2.45 16.86
N ARG A 44 -11.51 3.37 16.22
CA ARG A 44 -11.17 3.32 14.78
C ARG A 44 -9.95 2.47 14.46
N VAL A 45 -9.31 1.86 15.46
CA VAL A 45 -8.12 1.02 15.26
C VAL A 45 -8.56 -0.44 15.29
N GLU A 46 -8.35 -1.12 14.18
CA GLU A 46 -8.52 -2.57 14.08
C GLU A 46 -7.17 -3.27 14.04
N VAL A 47 -7.11 -4.47 14.64
CA VAL A 47 -5.95 -5.35 14.58
C VAL A 47 -6.41 -6.65 13.96
N ARG A 48 -5.85 -6.96 12.80
CA ARG A 48 -6.19 -8.17 12.04
C ARG A 48 -5.01 -8.64 11.21
N MET A 49 -5.05 -9.90 10.83
CA MET A 49 -4.18 -10.44 9.81
C MET A 49 -4.73 -10.02 8.44
N LEU A 50 -3.87 -9.48 7.57
CA LEU A 50 -4.26 -9.27 6.19
C LEU A 50 -4.42 -10.63 5.50
N PRO A 51 -5.45 -10.82 4.66
CA PRO A 51 -5.63 -12.05 3.92
C PRO A 51 -4.45 -12.26 2.96
N GLU A 52 -4.08 -13.54 2.80
CA GLU A 52 -3.12 -13.96 1.79
C GLU A 52 -3.61 -13.55 0.39
N VAL A 53 -2.69 -13.02 -0.41
CA VAL A 53 -2.92 -12.73 -1.82
C VAL A 53 -2.03 -13.65 -2.62
N ARG A 54 -2.66 -14.51 -3.43
CA ARG A 54 -1.96 -15.57 -4.18
C ARG A 54 -0.94 -15.00 -5.18
N GLU A 55 -1.32 -13.96 -5.92
CA GLU A 55 -0.49 -13.33 -6.94
C GLU A 55 -0.66 -11.81 -6.89
N MET A 56 0.45 -11.09 -7.01
CA MET A 56 0.53 -9.64 -6.90
C MET A 56 1.44 -9.11 -8.01
N ALA A 57 0.96 -8.12 -8.77
CA ALA A 57 1.84 -7.30 -9.59
C ALA A 57 2.46 -6.23 -8.69
N THR A 58 3.78 -6.10 -8.68
CA THR A 58 4.47 -5.11 -7.85
C THR A 58 5.44 -4.27 -8.66
N VAL A 59 5.60 -3.01 -8.26
CA VAL A 59 6.61 -2.11 -8.81
C VAL A 59 7.11 -1.18 -7.70
N VAL A 60 8.42 -0.90 -7.69
CA VAL A 60 9.01 0.05 -6.76
C VAL A 60 9.18 1.38 -7.48
N HIS A 61 8.59 2.42 -6.90
CA HIS A 61 8.75 3.81 -7.28
C HIS A 61 9.80 4.47 -6.37
N THR A 62 10.78 5.13 -6.98
CA THR A 62 11.75 5.97 -6.27
C THR A 62 11.58 7.40 -6.75
N GLY A 63 11.37 8.35 -5.82
CA GLY A 63 11.14 9.75 -6.16
C GLY A 63 9.80 10.31 -5.69
N SER A 64 9.37 11.39 -6.34
CA SER A 64 8.21 12.18 -5.92
C SER A 64 6.90 11.42 -6.06
N TYR A 65 6.03 11.52 -5.05
CA TYR A 65 4.67 11.00 -5.14
C TYR A 65 3.86 11.61 -6.29
N GLU A 66 4.22 12.81 -6.76
CA GLU A 66 3.61 13.43 -7.94
C GLU A 66 3.88 12.65 -9.24
N GLU A 67 4.95 11.85 -9.28
CA GLU A 67 5.33 11.04 -10.44
C GLU A 67 4.77 9.62 -10.38
N MET A 68 4.22 9.19 -9.24
CA MET A 68 3.60 7.87 -9.06
C MET A 68 2.51 7.53 -10.08
N PRO A 69 1.68 8.46 -10.59
CA PRO A 69 0.72 8.14 -11.65
C PRO A 69 1.35 7.49 -12.89
N SER A 70 2.59 7.89 -13.25
CA SER A 70 3.32 7.27 -14.36
C SER A 70 3.75 5.83 -14.07
N THR A 71 4.10 5.56 -12.80
CA THR A 71 4.49 4.22 -12.34
C THR A 71 3.27 3.29 -12.27
N TYR A 72 2.14 3.79 -11.80
CA TYR A 72 0.86 3.09 -11.89
C TYR A 72 0.51 2.76 -13.34
N ALA A 73 0.61 3.72 -14.26
CA ALA A 73 0.32 3.49 -15.67
C ALA A 73 1.20 2.38 -16.27
N ALA A 74 2.50 2.38 -15.95
CA ALA A 74 3.41 1.32 -16.39
C ALA A 74 3.03 -0.06 -15.84
N LEU A 75 2.67 -0.15 -14.55
CA LEU A 75 2.22 -1.41 -13.94
C LEU A 75 0.91 -1.90 -14.55
N MET A 76 -0.06 -1.01 -14.77
CA MET A 76 -1.35 -1.34 -15.38
C MET A 76 -1.19 -1.84 -16.83
N HIS A 77 -0.32 -1.21 -17.62
CA HIS A 77 0.02 -1.68 -18.96
C HIS A 77 0.63 -3.09 -18.90
N TRP A 78 1.59 -3.31 -18.01
CA TRP A 78 2.21 -4.62 -17.85
C TRP A 78 1.19 -5.71 -17.46
N ILE A 79 0.28 -5.43 -16.52
CA ILE A 79 -0.82 -6.35 -16.14
C ILE A 79 -1.67 -6.68 -17.37
N GLY A 80 -2.03 -5.66 -18.16
CA GLY A 80 -2.83 -5.78 -19.38
C GLY A 80 -2.15 -6.67 -20.43
N ASP A 81 -0.91 -6.35 -20.78
CA ASP A 81 -0.12 -7.01 -21.81
C ASP A 81 0.21 -8.46 -21.47
N ASN A 82 0.33 -8.78 -20.18
CA ASN A 82 0.64 -10.13 -19.71
C ASN A 82 -0.61 -10.99 -19.43
N GLY A 83 -1.80 -10.52 -19.81
CA GLY A 83 -3.03 -11.29 -19.74
C GLY A 83 -3.53 -11.54 -18.32
N TYR A 84 -3.30 -10.58 -17.41
CA TYR A 84 -3.84 -10.61 -16.05
C TYR A 84 -5.09 -9.74 -15.93
N THR A 85 -5.85 -9.97 -14.86
CA THR A 85 -6.95 -9.11 -14.39
C THR A 85 -6.71 -8.72 -12.94
N ILE A 86 -7.19 -7.56 -12.54
CA ILE A 86 -7.12 -7.07 -11.15
C ILE A 86 -8.25 -7.72 -10.35
N VAL A 87 -7.93 -8.25 -9.17
CA VAL A 87 -8.87 -9.06 -8.36
C VAL A 87 -9.05 -8.55 -6.93
N GLY A 88 -8.55 -7.36 -6.62
CA GLY A 88 -8.66 -6.82 -5.26
C GLY A 88 -8.10 -5.41 -5.11
N PRO A 89 -8.15 -4.89 -3.87
CA PRO A 89 -7.67 -3.55 -3.53
C PRO A 89 -6.15 -3.44 -3.71
N ASN A 90 -5.68 -2.34 -4.29
CA ASN A 90 -4.26 -2.05 -4.37
C ASN A 90 -3.70 -1.59 -3.02
N ARG A 91 -2.39 -1.77 -2.85
CA ARG A 91 -1.65 -1.37 -1.66
C ARG A 91 -0.44 -0.54 -2.05
N GLU A 92 -0.13 0.45 -1.22
CA GLU A 92 1.13 1.19 -1.30
C GLU A 92 1.90 0.96 0.00
N LEU A 93 3.16 0.53 -0.14
CA LEU A 93 4.09 0.32 0.97
C LEU A 93 5.15 1.41 0.93
N TYR A 94 5.10 2.32 1.89
CA TYR A 94 6.07 3.42 2.00
C TYR A 94 7.27 2.96 2.83
N TRP A 95 8.37 2.68 2.14
CA TRP A 95 9.62 2.21 2.73
C TRP A 95 10.53 3.36 3.16
N LYS A 96 10.46 4.49 2.46
CA LYS A 96 11.11 5.75 2.83
C LYS A 96 10.14 6.90 2.60
N THR A 97 9.87 7.66 3.65
CA THR A 97 8.83 8.71 3.69
C THR A 97 9.41 10.10 3.89
N PRO A 98 8.63 11.17 3.67
CA PRO A 98 9.00 12.55 4.03
C PRO A 98 9.35 12.75 5.52
N GLY A 99 8.92 11.83 6.40
CA GLY A 99 9.28 11.85 7.82
C GLY A 99 10.70 11.35 8.09
N GLU A 100 11.34 10.68 7.13
CA GLU A 100 12.66 10.08 7.25
C GLU A 100 13.73 10.83 6.46
N SER A 101 13.38 11.42 5.33
CA SER A 101 14.25 12.28 4.53
C SER A 101 13.49 13.48 3.99
N SER A 102 14.16 14.62 3.86
CA SER A 102 13.63 15.78 3.13
C SER A 102 13.98 15.75 1.65
N ASP A 103 14.87 14.85 1.22
CA ASP A 103 15.21 14.67 -0.19
C ASP A 103 14.18 13.75 -0.85
N VAL A 104 13.34 14.35 -1.69
CA VAL A 104 12.25 13.66 -2.41
C VAL A 104 12.79 12.53 -3.30
N SER A 105 14.02 12.64 -3.80
CA SER A 105 14.64 11.59 -4.63
C SER A 105 14.95 10.31 -3.85
N GLU A 106 14.97 10.38 -2.51
CA GLU A 106 15.21 9.24 -1.64
C GLU A 106 13.92 8.49 -1.23
N TYR A 107 12.74 9.01 -1.56
CA TYR A 107 11.48 8.35 -1.23
C TYR A 107 11.37 7.03 -1.98
N VAL A 108 10.86 6.00 -1.30
CA VAL A 108 10.70 4.66 -1.86
C VAL A 108 9.31 4.16 -1.49
N THR A 109 8.52 3.87 -2.53
CA THR A 109 7.16 3.35 -2.40
C THR A 109 7.00 2.13 -3.28
N GLU A 110 6.56 1.02 -2.72
CA GLU A 110 6.18 -0.16 -3.50
C GLU A 110 4.67 -0.15 -3.73
N ILE A 111 4.26 -0.17 -4.99
CA ILE A 111 2.85 -0.30 -5.39
C ILE A 111 2.58 -1.79 -5.63
N GLN A 112 1.50 -2.31 -5.04
CA GLN A 112 1.08 -3.70 -5.14
C GLN A 112 -0.37 -3.79 -5.62
N ILE A 113 -0.63 -4.55 -6.67
CA ILE A 113 -1.99 -4.76 -7.22
C ILE A 113 -2.28 -6.27 -7.28
N PRO A 114 -3.32 -6.76 -6.58
CA PRO A 114 -3.71 -8.17 -6.63
C PRO A 114 -4.14 -8.56 -8.04
N ILE A 115 -3.58 -9.65 -8.57
CA ILE A 115 -3.85 -10.11 -9.94
C ILE A 115 -4.24 -11.59 -9.98
N ALA A 116 -4.89 -11.98 -11.07
CA ALA A 116 -5.07 -13.37 -11.48
C ALA A 116 -4.95 -13.48 -13.00
N LYS A 117 -4.51 -14.65 -13.51
CA LYS A 117 -4.56 -14.92 -14.96
C LYS A 117 -6.01 -14.84 -15.46
N ARG A 118 -6.18 -14.22 -16.62
CA ARG A 118 -7.45 -14.27 -17.37
C ARG A 118 -7.77 -15.68 -17.83
#